data_AF-A0A2V6M1A0-F1
#
_entry.id   AF-A0A2V6M1A0-F1
#
_cell.length_a   1.000
_cell.length_b   1.000
_cell.length_c   1.000
_cell.angle_alpha   90.00
_cell.angle_beta   90.00
_cell.angle_gamma   90.00
#
_symmetry.space_group_name_H-M   'P 1'
#
loop_
_entity.id
_entity.type
_entity.pdbx_description
1 polymer ?
#
loop_
_entity_poly.entity_id
_entity_poly.type
_entity_poly.pdbx_seq_one_letter_code
_entity_poly.pdbx_strand_id
1 'polypeptide(L)'
;MLVCGHTHMQFDRMIGETRVVNAGSVGMPFGEPGAYWLLLGPDVRLRRTLYDFTQAAERIRGTEYPQAEEFAVQSVLTPPSEEKMLEAFTPVELTP
;
A
#
# COMPACT_ATOMS: atom_id res chain seq x y z
N MET A 1 -19.75 7.92 1.75
CA MET A 1 -18.54 7.11 1.44
C MET A 1 -17.33 7.88 1.91
N LEU A 2 -16.38 7.19 2.54
CA LEU A 2 -15.10 7.74 2.98
C LEU A 2 -13.97 7.10 2.19
N VAL A 3 -13.00 7.90 1.75
CA VAL A 3 -11.77 7.43 1.10
C VAL A 3 -10.62 7.67 2.07
N CYS A 4 -9.81 6.65 2.30
CA CYS A 4 -8.64 6.72 3.19
C CYS A 4 -7.39 6.13 2.52
N GLY A 5 -6.28 6.21 3.27
CA GLY A 5 -4.96 5.72 2.90
C GLY A 5 -4.22 5.20 4.13
N HIS A 6 -2.96 5.60 4.29
CA HIS A 6 -2.09 5.36 5.46
C HIS A 6 -1.68 3.91 5.72
N THR A 7 -2.59 2.93 5.61
CA THR A 7 -2.29 1.51 5.84
C THR A 7 -1.63 0.83 4.64
N HIS A 8 -1.65 1.48 3.48
CA HIS A 8 -1.05 1.01 2.22
C HIS A 8 -1.68 -0.26 1.61
N MET A 9 -2.73 -0.81 2.23
CA MET A 9 -3.50 -1.96 1.75
C MET A 9 -4.83 -1.49 1.16
N GLN A 10 -5.19 -2.04 -0.01
CA GLN A 10 -6.49 -1.74 -0.61
C GLN A 10 -7.61 -2.49 0.10
N PHE A 11 -8.73 -1.81 0.31
CA PHE A 11 -9.96 -2.46 0.72
C PHE A 11 -11.18 -1.65 0.30
N ASP A 12 -12.31 -2.34 0.26
CA ASP A 12 -13.63 -1.76 0.06
C ASP A 12 -14.58 -2.46 1.02
N ARG A 13 -15.03 -1.75 2.05
CA ARG A 13 -15.78 -2.32 3.17
C ARG A 13 -16.97 -1.45 3.54
N MET A 14 -18.02 -2.08 4.06
CA MET A 14 -19.13 -1.40 4.70
C MET A 14 -18.93 -1.41 6.21
N ILE A 15 -18.99 -0.24 6.84
CA ILE A 15 -18.97 -0.07 8.30
C ILE A 15 -20.29 0.60 8.69
N GLY A 16 -21.23 -0.20 9.19
CA GLY A 16 -22.63 0.22 9.32
C GLY A 16 -23.18 0.68 7.96
N GLU A 17 -23.67 1.91 7.90
CA GLU A 17 -24.18 2.53 6.66
C GLU A 17 -23.09 3.22 5.82
N THR A 18 -21.85 3.31 6.34
CA THR A 18 -20.76 4.03 5.67
C THR A 18 -19.88 3.07 4.87
N ARG A 19 -19.82 3.25 3.55
CA ARG A 19 -18.79 2.64 2.71
C ARG A 19 -17.43 3.31 2.95
N VAL A 20 -16.42 2.54 3.30
CA VAL A 20 -15.04 3.00 3.49
C VAL A 20 -14.13 2.27 2.49
N VAL A 21 -13.40 3.05 1.71
CA VAL A 21 -12.48 2.53 0.69
C VAL A 21 -11.07 3.05 0.94
N ASN A 22 -10.08 2.16 0.86
CA ASN A 22 -8.67 2.52 0.95
C ASN A 22 -8.02 2.37 -0.42
N ALA A 23 -7.37 3.44 -0.89
CA ALA A 23 -6.75 3.47 -2.21
C ALA A 23 -5.49 2.59 -2.31
N GLY A 24 -4.91 2.19 -1.17
CA GLY A 24 -3.60 1.56 -1.08
C GLY A 24 -2.47 2.60 -1.15
N SER A 25 -1.29 2.16 -1.59
CA SER A 25 -0.12 3.03 -1.76
C SER A 25 0.49 2.88 -3.14
N VAL A 26 0.78 4.02 -3.77
CA VAL A 26 1.44 4.06 -5.09
C VAL A 26 2.92 3.67 -4.97
N GLY A 27 3.59 4.07 -3.90
CA GLY A 27 5.05 3.93 -3.76
C GLY A 27 5.52 2.92 -2.73
N MET A 28 4.63 2.41 -1.89
CA MET A 28 4.97 1.49 -0.79
C MET A 28 3.79 0.58 -0.47
N PRO A 29 3.30 -0.24 -1.41
CA PRO A 29 2.18 -1.14 -1.16
C PRO A 29 2.54 -2.22 -0.13
N PHE A 30 1.52 -2.79 0.51
CA PHE A 30 1.64 -4.11 1.14
C PHE A 30 0.83 -5.11 0.30
N GLY A 31 1.42 -6.28 0.01
CA GLY A 31 0.92 -7.24 -0.96
C GLY A 31 1.92 -7.50 -2.09
N GLU A 32 1.43 -7.66 -3.31
CA GLU A 32 2.26 -7.85 -4.51
C GLU A 32 2.92 -6.53 -4.94
N PRO A 33 4.11 -6.55 -5.57
CA PRO A 33 4.71 -5.36 -6.18
C PRO A 33 3.78 -4.64 -7.17
N GLY A 34 3.69 -3.33 -7.06
CA GLY A 34 2.89 -2.50 -7.97
C GLY A 34 2.51 -1.15 -7.37
N ALA A 35 2.04 -0.24 -8.21
CA ALA A 35 1.40 0.99 -7.74
C ALA A 35 -0.09 0.74 -7.50
N TYR A 36 -0.55 0.89 -6.27
CA TYR A 36 -1.95 0.68 -5.89
C TYR A 36 -2.68 2.02 -5.86
N TRP A 37 -3.84 2.07 -6.51
CA TRP A 37 -4.70 3.24 -6.63
C TRP A 37 -6.13 2.81 -6.95
N LEU A 38 -7.11 3.72 -6.88
CA LEU A 38 -8.49 3.41 -7.24
C LEU A 38 -9.09 4.43 -8.20
N LEU A 39 -10.08 3.99 -8.97
CA LEU A 39 -10.95 4.86 -9.76
C LEU A 39 -12.27 5.04 -9.02
N LEU A 40 -12.67 6.30 -8.87
CA LEU A 40 -14.00 6.67 -8.39
C LEU A 40 -14.86 7.09 -9.58
N GLY A 41 -15.96 6.39 -9.78
CA GLY A 41 -17.00 6.71 -10.75
C GLY A 41 -18.36 6.25 -10.21
N PRO A 42 -19.27 5.80 -11.08
CA PRO A 42 -20.51 5.13 -10.65
C PRO A 42 -20.22 3.94 -9.72
N ASP A 43 -19.08 3.27 -9.96
CA ASP A 43 -18.52 2.22 -9.11
C ASP A 43 -17.13 2.64 -8.57
N VAL A 44 -16.68 1.95 -7.53
CA VAL A 44 -15.28 1.99 -7.08
C VAL A 44 -14.53 0.84 -7.74
N ARG A 45 -13.38 1.13 -8.35
CA ARG A 45 -12.52 0.08 -8.94
C ARG A 45 -11.12 0.18 -8.36
N LEU A 46 -10.72 -0.83 -7.61
CA LEU A 46 -9.36 -1.00 -7.13
C LEU A 46 -8.44 -1.38 -8.31
N ARG A 47 -7.26 -0.75 -8.39
CA ARG A 47 -6.31 -0.91 -9.48
C ARG A 47 -4.91 -1.11 -8.94
N ARG A 48 -4.15 -1.95 -9.65
CA ARG A 48 -2.70 -2.10 -9.52
C ARG A 48 -2.07 -1.89 -10.89
N THR A 49 -1.05 -1.04 -10.95
CA THR A 49 -0.27 -0.81 -12.17
C THR A 49 1.14 -1.31 -11.95
N LEU A 50 1.61 -2.19 -12.83
CA LEU A 50 3.01 -2.60 -12.87
C LEU A 50 3.86 -1.49 -13.48
N TYR A 51 5.08 -1.36 -12.99
CA TYR A 51 6.10 -0.47 -13.52
C TYR A 51 7.46 -1.17 -13.46
N ASP A 52 8.49 -0.55 -13.99
CA ASP A 52 9.84 -1.09 -13.92
C ASP A 52 10.38 -0.98 -12.47
N PHE A 53 10.18 -2.05 -11.70
CA PHE A 53 10.55 -2.10 -10.28
C PHE A 53 12.06 -2.00 -10.09
N THR A 54 12.85 -2.64 -10.97
CA THR A 54 14.31 -2.60 -10.91
C THR A 54 14.80 -1.18 -11.14
N GLN A 55 14.31 -0.51 -12.18
CA GLN A 55 14.70 0.87 -12.46
C GLN A 55 14.26 1.84 -11.36
N ALA A 56 13.08 1.66 -10.78
CA ALA A 56 12.64 2.47 -9.65
C ALA A 56 13.52 2.25 -8.41
N ALA A 57 13.86 1.00 -8.10
CA ALA A 57 14.76 0.65 -7.01
C ALA A 57 16.16 1.25 -7.20
N GLU A 58 16.72 1.19 -8.41
CA GLU A 58 18.00 1.85 -8.75
C GLU A 58 17.96 3.36 -8.53
N ARG A 59 16.88 4.03 -8.97
CA ARG A 59 16.71 5.47 -8.73
C ARG A 59 16.66 5.79 -7.24
N ILE A 60 15.97 4.99 -6.44
CA ILE A 60 15.88 5.18 -4.98
C ILE A 60 17.25 5.00 -4.33
N ARG A 61 18.00 3.95 -4.71
CA ARG A 61 19.37 3.72 -4.22
C ARG A 61 20.33 4.87 -4.53
N GLY A 62 20.10 5.60 -5.62
CA GLY A 62 20.89 6.77 -6.00
C GLY A 62 20.60 8.03 -5.19
N THR A 63 19.66 8.00 -4.23
CA THR A 63 19.35 9.16 -3.38
C THR A 63 20.21 9.20 -2.12
N GLU A 64 20.26 10.36 -1.47
CA GLU A 64 20.91 10.52 -0.15
C GLU A 64 20.03 10.05 1.02
N TYR A 65 18.90 9.38 0.74
CA TYR A 65 18.01 8.88 1.79
C TYR A 65 18.71 7.78 2.60
N PRO A 66 18.84 7.90 3.94
CA PRO A 66 19.62 6.95 4.73
C PRO A 66 19.16 5.49 4.62
N GLN A 67 17.86 5.26 4.39
CA GLN A 67 17.29 3.93 4.22
C GLN A 67 16.99 3.60 2.74
N ALA A 68 17.67 4.23 1.78
CA ALA A 68 17.44 4.03 0.35
C ALA A 68 17.51 2.55 -0.07
N GLU A 69 18.53 1.81 0.38
CA GLU A 69 18.66 0.39 0.05
C GLU A 69 17.51 -0.44 0.64
N GLU A 70 17.22 -0.23 1.93
CA GLU A 70 16.15 -0.94 2.62
C GLU A 70 14.80 -0.65 1.98
N PHE A 71 14.52 0.61 1.63
CA PHE A 71 13.28 1.00 0.95
C PHE A 71 13.19 0.39 -0.44
N ALA A 72 14.27 0.43 -1.24
CA ALA A 72 14.30 -0.16 -2.57
C ALA A 72 13.96 -1.67 -2.53
N VAL A 73 14.51 -2.39 -1.55
CA VAL A 73 14.23 -3.82 -1.37
C VAL A 73 12.83 -4.04 -0.80
N GLN A 74 12.55 -3.49 0.39
CA GLN A 74 11.37 -3.82 1.18
C GLN A 74 10.11 -3.06 0.80
N SER A 75 10.17 -2.03 -0.06
CA SER A 75 8.98 -1.28 -0.47
C SER A 75 8.68 -1.37 -1.96
N VAL A 76 9.69 -1.67 -2.79
CA VAL A 76 9.55 -1.71 -4.26
C VAL A 76 9.71 -3.11 -4.82
N LEU A 77 10.82 -3.79 -4.52
CA LEU A 77 11.14 -5.10 -5.12
C LEU A 77 10.40 -6.24 -4.45
N THR A 78 10.37 -6.24 -3.11
CA THR A 78 9.80 -7.32 -2.28
C THR A 78 9.02 -6.71 -1.11
N PRO A 79 7.87 -6.05 -1.37
CA PRO A 79 7.03 -5.51 -0.32
C PRO A 79 6.50 -6.63 0.62
N PRO A 80 6.28 -6.33 1.91
CA PRO A 80 5.60 -7.24 2.82
C PRO A 80 4.21 -7.62 2.30
N SER A 81 3.78 -8.86 2.54
CA SER A 81 2.41 -9.27 2.25
C SER A 81 1.39 -8.55 3.16
N GLU A 82 0.14 -8.44 2.69
CA GLU A 82 -0.95 -7.91 3.50
C GLU A 82 -1.13 -8.70 4.80
N GLU A 83 -1.07 -10.03 4.73
CA GLU A 83 -1.17 -10.93 5.89
C GLU A 83 -0.11 -10.61 6.95
N LYS A 84 1.16 -10.50 6.54
CA LYS A 84 2.27 -10.17 7.44
C LYS A 84 2.06 -8.80 8.10
N MET A 85 1.53 -7.83 7.36
CA MET A 85 1.28 -6.50 7.90
C MET A 85 0.07 -6.46 8.83
N LEU A 86 -0.97 -7.24 8.54
CA LEU A 86 -2.11 -7.42 9.44
C LEU A 86 -1.66 -8.06 10.75
N GLU A 87 -0.83 -9.11 10.72
CA GLU A 87 -0.25 -9.71 11.93
C GLU A 87 0.57 -8.70 12.74
N ALA A 88 1.32 -7.82 12.08
CA ALA A 88 2.11 -6.79 12.74
C ALA A 88 1.25 -5.66 13.35
N PHE A 89 0.13 -5.31 12.73
CA PHE A 89 -0.74 -4.21 13.17
C PHE A 89 -1.83 -4.63 14.16
N THR A 90 -2.28 -5.89 14.13
CA THR A 90 -3.34 -6.41 15.00
C THR A 90 -3.07 -6.21 16.50
N PRO A 91 -1.84 -6.39 17.02
CA PRO A 91 -1.56 -6.18 18.45
C PRO A 91 -1.72 -4.73 18.92
N VAL A 92 -1.75 -3.76 18.01
CA VAL A 92 -1.86 -2.32 18.33
C VAL A 92 -3.32 -1.91 18.56
N GLU A 93 -4.30 -2.71 18.14
CA GLU A 93 -5.72 -2.33 18.16
C GLU A 93 -6.46 -2.61 19.49
N LEU A 94 -5.83 -3.22 20.50
CA LEU A 94 -6.53 -3.64 21.73
C LEU A 94 -5.78 -3.31 23.03
N THR A 95 -5.35 -2.06 23.19
CA THR A 95 -5.13 -1.51 24.54
C THR A 95 -6.22 -0.45 24.79
N PRO A 96 -7.16 -0.68 25.73
CA PRO A 96 -8.13 0.33 26.13
C PRO A 96 -7.46 1.59 26.71
#